data_AF-A0A2H5B8J8-F1
#
_entry.id   AF-A0A2H5B8J8-F1
#
_cell.length_a   1.000
_cell.length_b   1.000
_cell.length_c   1.000
_cell.angle_alpha   90.00
_cell.angle_beta   90.00
_cell.angle_gamma   90.00
#
_symmetry.space_group_name_H-M   'P 1'
#
loop_
_entity.id
_entity.type
_entity.pdbx_description
1 polymer ?
#
loop_
_entity_poly.entity_id
_entity_poly.type
_entity_poly.pdbx_seq_one_letter_code
_entity_poly.pdbx_strand_id
1 'polypeptide(L)'
;MSGTAITTAAHGAAADTTATVGYIGSKGEYTKRLRRVEGQIRGLQRMVESDTYCIDILTQVSATTKALQAVALGLLDEHMNHCLAEAATAGGPVADAKLREASAAIARLLRS
;
A
#
# COMPACT_ATOMS: atom_id res chain seq x y z
N MET A 1 56.96 -1.43 18.94
CA MET A 1 56.72 -2.37 17.83
C MET A 1 55.51 -3.20 18.24
N SER A 2 54.29 -2.65 18.21
CA SER A 2 53.48 -2.39 17.00
C SER A 2 53.41 -3.65 16.13
N GLY A 3 52.27 -4.31 15.92
CA GLY A 3 50.91 -4.05 16.33
C GLY A 3 50.03 -5.24 15.93
N THR A 4 48.99 -5.47 16.72
CA THR A 4 47.93 -6.45 16.45
C THR A 4 47.06 -5.95 15.31
N ALA A 5 47.11 -6.61 14.15
CA ALA A 5 46.21 -6.33 13.04
C ALA A 5 44.87 -7.04 13.25
N ILE A 6 43.90 -6.28 13.76
CA ILE A 6 42.47 -6.58 13.62
C ILE A 6 42.11 -6.16 12.18
N THR A 7 41.91 -7.12 11.29
CA THR A 7 41.35 -6.82 9.96
C THR A 7 39.83 -6.88 10.04
N THR A 8 39.25 -5.69 9.88
CA THR A 8 37.84 -5.32 9.79
C THR A 8 37.02 -6.26 8.93
N ALA A 9 35.84 -6.62 9.46
CA ALA A 9 34.77 -7.33 8.78
C ALA A 9 34.37 -6.61 7.47
N ALA A 10 34.46 -7.34 6.36
CA ALA A 10 33.77 -7.01 5.14
C ALA A 10 32.25 -7.11 5.38
N HIS A 11 31.62 -5.98 5.70
CA HIS A 11 30.17 -5.85 5.55
C HIS A 11 29.89 -5.73 4.05
N GLY A 12 29.81 -6.89 3.40
CA GLY A 12 29.32 -7.02 2.04
C GLY A 12 27.92 -6.41 1.96
N ALA A 13 27.80 -5.39 1.13
CA ALA A 13 26.54 -4.82 0.69
C ALA A 13 25.67 -5.93 0.10
N ALA A 14 24.63 -6.33 0.82
CA ALA A 14 23.68 -7.35 0.38
C ALA A 14 22.28 -6.72 0.27
N ALA A 15 21.87 -6.56 -0.99
CA ALA A 15 20.51 -6.49 -1.50
C ALA A 15 19.63 -5.32 -1.00
N ASP A 16 19.75 -4.21 -1.70
CA ASP A 16 18.66 -3.25 -1.85
C ASP A 16 17.41 -3.98 -2.40
N THR A 17 16.47 -4.28 -1.49
CA THR A 17 15.16 -4.84 -1.82
C THR A 17 14.30 -3.71 -2.36
N THR A 18 14.60 -3.26 -3.57
CA THR A 18 13.61 -2.50 -4.33
C THR A 18 12.53 -3.50 -4.74
N ALA A 19 11.58 -3.74 -3.83
CA ALA A 19 10.31 -4.37 -4.16
C ALA A 19 9.75 -3.63 -5.38
N THR A 20 9.70 -4.31 -6.53
CA THR A 20 9.24 -3.76 -7.80
C THR A 20 7.94 -3.02 -7.54
N VAL A 21 7.92 -1.71 -7.75
CA VAL A 21 6.79 -0.85 -7.44
C VAL A 21 5.64 -1.20 -8.40
N GLY A 22 4.81 -2.18 -8.03
CA GLY A 22 3.84 -2.81 -8.91
C GLY A 22 2.77 -1.86 -9.48
N TYR A 23 2.57 -0.67 -8.90
CA TYR A 23 1.58 0.28 -9.40
C TYR A 23 2.07 1.21 -10.51
N ILE A 24 3.31 1.10 -11.00
CA ILE A 24 3.90 2.09 -11.93
C ILE A 24 3.03 2.32 -13.18
N GLY A 25 2.41 1.28 -13.75
CA GLY A 25 1.49 1.41 -14.90
C GLY A 25 0.18 2.15 -14.59
N SER A 26 -0.25 2.11 -13.33
CA SER A 26 -1.54 2.61 -12.84
C SER A 26 -1.40 3.86 -11.94
N LYS A 27 -0.17 4.37 -11.77
CA LYS A 27 0.17 5.48 -10.85
C LYS A 27 -0.69 6.73 -11.08
N GLY A 28 -0.93 7.09 -12.33
CA GLY A 28 -1.75 8.24 -12.70
C GLY A 28 -3.21 8.09 -12.23
N GLU A 29 -3.77 6.90 -12.39
CA GLU A 29 -5.15 6.59 -11.99
C GLU A 29 -5.33 6.60 -10.48
N TYR A 30 -4.41 5.99 -9.72
CA TYR A 30 -4.44 6.06 -8.26
C TYR A 30 -4.27 7.49 -7.74
N THR A 31 -3.39 8.28 -8.37
CA THR A 31 -3.22 9.69 -8.02
C THR A 31 -4.50 10.49 -8.27
N LYS A 32 -5.21 10.26 -9.38
CA LYS A 32 -6.51 10.91 -9.66
C LYS A 32 -7.56 10.54 -8.62
N ARG A 33 -7.66 9.26 -8.25
CA ARG A 33 -8.61 8.78 -7.23
C ARG A 33 -8.32 9.41 -5.86
N LEU A 34 -7.06 9.45 -5.45
CA LEU A 34 -6.64 10.08 -4.20
C LEU A 34 -6.94 11.59 -4.18
N ARG A 35 -6.69 12.31 -5.28
CA ARG A 35 -7.07 13.73 -5.41
C ARG A 35 -8.57 13.96 -5.26
N ARG A 36 -9.40 13.02 -5.73
CA ARG A 36 -10.86 13.08 -5.53
C ARG A 36 -11.22 12.92 -4.06
N VAL A 37 -10.61 11.94 -3.37
CA VAL A 37 -10.79 11.73 -1.92
C VAL A 37 -10.38 12.97 -1.13
N GLU A 38 -9.25 13.58 -1.47
CA GLU A 38 -8.78 14.84 -0.87
C GLU A 38 -9.82 15.97 -1.00
N GLY A 39 -10.47 16.06 -2.17
CA GLY A 39 -11.59 16.98 -2.39
C GLY A 39 -12.82 16.67 -1.52
N GLN A 40 -13.12 15.39 -1.28
CA GLN A 40 -14.20 14.97 -0.37
C GLN A 40 -13.89 15.35 1.09
N ILE A 41 -12.64 15.17 1.54
CA ILE A 41 -12.19 15.57 2.88
C ILE A 41 -12.32 17.09 3.06
N ARG A 42 -11.89 17.89 2.08
CA ARG A 42 -12.14 19.34 2.11
C ARG A 42 -13.63 19.69 2.13
N GLY A 43 -14.46 18.89 1.47
CA GLY A 43 -15.91 19.02 1.52
C GLY A 43 -16.46 18.81 2.93
N LEU A 44 -16.02 17.74 3.60
CA LEU A 44 -16.39 17.45 4.99
C LEU A 44 -16.01 18.58 5.94
N GLN A 45 -14.82 19.17 5.79
CA GLN A 45 -14.39 20.33 6.58
C GLN A 45 -15.38 21.49 6.46
N ARG A 46 -15.77 21.86 5.22
CA ARG A 46 -16.76 22.92 4.99
C ARG A 46 -18.14 22.59 5.55
N MET A 47 -18.55 21.32 5.52
CA MET A 47 -19.84 20.90 6.08
C MET A 47 -19.86 21.10 7.60
N VAL A 48 -18.76 20.77 8.28
CA VAL A 48 -18.61 20.99 9.72
C VAL A 48 -18.56 22.49 10.04
N GLU A 49 -17.79 23.28 9.29
CA GLU A 49 -17.71 24.74 9.45
C GLU A 49 -19.06 25.44 9.23
N SER A 50 -19.93 24.86 8.40
CA SER A 50 -21.27 25.39 8.09
C SER A 50 -22.38 24.82 8.96
N ASP A 51 -22.06 24.11 10.05
CA ASP A 51 -23.04 23.45 10.94
C ASP A 51 -24.05 22.57 10.18
N THR A 52 -23.58 21.86 9.15
CA THR A 52 -24.43 20.98 8.31
C THR A 52 -25.01 19.84 9.15
N TYR A 53 -26.23 19.41 8.82
CA TYR A 53 -26.90 18.33 9.53
C TYR A 53 -26.05 17.05 9.62
N CYS A 54 -25.98 16.48 10.82
CA CYS A 54 -25.05 15.38 11.13
C CYS A 54 -25.23 14.17 10.20
N ILE A 55 -26.45 13.87 9.76
CA ILE A 55 -26.73 12.73 8.87
C ILE A 55 -26.11 12.94 7.48
N ASP A 56 -26.07 14.18 6.98
CA ASP A 56 -25.45 14.49 5.70
C ASP A 56 -23.93 14.36 5.78
N ILE A 57 -23.34 14.81 6.90
CA ILE A 57 -21.91 14.64 7.19
C ILE A 57 -21.57 13.14 7.22
N LEU A 58 -22.34 12.32 7.97
CA LEU A 58 -22.12 10.87 8.06
C LEU A 58 -22.28 10.16 6.71
N THR A 59 -23.21 10.63 5.87
CA THR A 59 -23.37 10.14 4.50
C THR A 59 -22.12 10.42 3.68
N GLN A 60 -21.57 11.63 3.78
CA GLN A 60 -20.37 12.01 3.03
C GLN A 60 -19.09 11.34 3.57
N VAL A 61 -19.00 11.11 4.89
CA VAL A 61 -17.94 10.28 5.49
C VAL A 61 -18.00 8.88 4.88
N SER A 62 -19.18 8.26 4.84
CA SER A 62 -19.36 6.93 4.26
C SER A 62 -18.96 6.88 2.78
N ALA A 63 -19.28 7.92 2.00
CA ALA A 63 -18.88 8.03 0.60
C ALA A 63 -17.34 8.15 0.45
N THR A 64 -16.68 8.88 1.36
CA THR A 64 -15.23 9.04 1.37
C THR A 64 -14.53 7.73 1.74
N THR A 65 -15.03 7.01 2.75
CA THR A 65 -14.52 5.69 3.15
C THR A 65 -14.61 4.69 2.00
N LYS A 66 -15.75 4.64 1.28
CA LYS A 66 -15.92 3.78 0.11
C LYS A 66 -14.92 4.10 -1.01
N ALA A 67 -14.64 5.39 -1.24
CA ALA A 67 -13.66 5.81 -2.24
C ALA A 67 -12.23 5.36 -1.86
N LEU A 68 -11.86 5.44 -0.58
CA LEU A 68 -10.59 4.92 -0.07
C LEU A 68 -10.49 3.39 -0.18
N GLN A 69 -11.56 2.67 0.18
CA GLN A 69 -11.64 1.22 0.01
C GLN A 69 -11.44 0.81 -1.46
N ALA A 70 -12.03 1.54 -2.41
CA ALA A 70 -11.84 1.28 -3.83
C ALA A 70 -10.37 1.48 -4.28
N VAL A 71 -9.66 2.47 -3.72
CA VAL A 71 -8.22 2.64 -3.97
C VAL A 71 -7.43 1.46 -3.40
N ALA A 72 -7.71 1.09 -2.15
CA ALA A 72 -7.02 -0.01 -1.50
C ALA A 72 -7.22 -1.35 -2.22
N LEU A 73 -8.44 -1.64 -2.67
CA LEU A 73 -8.74 -2.84 -3.46
C LEU A 73 -8.02 -2.86 -4.80
N GLY A 74 -7.95 -1.72 -5.51
CA GLY A 74 -7.18 -1.66 -6.76
C GLY A 74 -5.69 -1.92 -6.54
N LEU A 75 -5.09 -1.29 -5.52
CA LEU A 75 -3.68 -1.51 -5.18
C LEU A 75 -3.40 -2.97 -4.80
N LEU A 76 -4.34 -3.59 -4.09
CA LEU A 76 -4.25 -5.00 -3.74
C LEU A 76 -4.32 -5.90 -4.99
N ASP A 77 -5.25 -5.64 -5.91
CA ASP A 77 -5.39 -6.42 -7.15
C ASP A 77 -4.11 -6.35 -8.00
N GLU A 78 -3.53 -5.16 -8.14
CA GLU A 78 -2.24 -4.96 -8.81
C GLU A 78 -1.09 -5.73 -8.12
N HIS A 79 -1.08 -5.72 -6.79
CA HIS A 79 -0.09 -6.47 -6.00
C HIS A 79 -0.27 -7.98 -6.19
N MET A 80 -1.51 -8.47 -6.19
CA MET A 80 -1.80 -9.89 -6.40
C MET A 80 -1.38 -10.33 -7.80
N ASN A 81 -1.70 -9.56 -8.85
CA ASN A 81 -1.31 -9.90 -10.23
C ASN A 81 0.21 -10.01 -10.39
N HIS A 82 0.98 -9.09 -9.80
CA HIS A 82 2.44 -9.17 -9.84
C HIS A 82 3.00 -10.30 -8.97
N CYS A 83 2.56 -10.41 -7.71
CA CYS A 83 3.09 -11.43 -6.80
C CYS A 83 2.68 -12.85 -7.17
N LEU A 84 1.48 -13.09 -7.71
CA LEU A 84 1.10 -14.42 -8.22
C LEU A 84 1.86 -14.77 -9.50
N ALA A 85 2.07 -13.83 -10.42
CA ALA A 85 2.85 -14.09 -11.63
C ALA A 85 4.31 -14.45 -11.30
N GLU A 86 4.92 -13.72 -10.37
CA GLU A 86 6.28 -14.00 -9.86
C GLU A 86 6.34 -15.31 -9.05
N ALA A 87 5.36 -15.57 -8.17
CA ALA A 87 5.32 -16.79 -7.37
C ALA A 87 5.08 -18.05 -8.24
N ALA A 88 4.23 -17.95 -9.26
CA ALA A 88 3.96 -19.04 -10.20
C ALA A 88 5.20 -19.40 -11.04
N THR A 89 6.05 -18.42 -11.34
CA THR A 89 7.33 -18.65 -12.04
C THR A 89 8.45 -19.12 -11.12
N ALA A 90 8.48 -18.67 -9.85
CA ALA A 90 9.51 -19.07 -8.88
C ALA A 90 9.30 -20.48 -8.29
N GLY A 91 8.06 -20.83 -7.93
CA GLY A 91 7.70 -22.10 -7.30
C GLY A 91 8.26 -22.32 -5.88
N GLY A 92 7.84 -23.41 -5.24
CA GLY A 92 8.42 -23.90 -3.98
C GLY A 92 8.33 -22.93 -2.79
N PRO A 93 9.28 -22.98 -1.84
CA PRO A 93 9.23 -22.20 -0.59
C PRO A 93 9.20 -20.67 -0.77
N VAL A 94 9.74 -20.17 -1.90
CA VAL A 94 9.75 -18.74 -2.24
C VAL A 94 8.33 -18.27 -2.60
N ALA A 95 7.61 -19.07 -3.40
CA ALA A 95 6.21 -18.81 -3.71
C ALA A 95 5.34 -18.77 -2.44
N ASP A 96 5.54 -19.73 -1.53
CA ASP A 96 4.79 -19.81 -0.26
C ASP A 96 5.01 -18.58 0.63
N ALA A 97 6.25 -18.07 0.68
CA ALA A 97 6.56 -16.87 1.45
C ALA A 97 5.86 -15.62 0.88
N LYS A 98 5.84 -15.47 -0.44
CA LYS A 98 5.17 -14.36 -1.14
C LYS A 98 3.65 -14.41 -0.98
N LEU A 99 3.05 -15.60 -1.06
CA LEU A 99 1.62 -15.82 -0.81
C LEU A 99 1.21 -15.46 0.64
N ARG A 100 2.04 -15.80 1.63
CA ARG A 100 1.81 -15.41 3.03
C ARG A 100 1.86 -13.90 3.23
N GLU A 101 2.80 -13.21 2.60
CA GLU A 101 2.91 -11.75 2.66
C GLU A 101 1.65 -11.07 2.10
N ALA A 102 1.21 -11.48 0.92
CA ALA A 102 0.00 -10.96 0.27
C ALA A 102 -1.26 -11.19 1.13
N SER A 103 -1.46 -12.42 1.62
CA SER A 103 -2.62 -12.74 2.50
C SER A 103 -2.63 -11.93 3.79
N ALA A 104 -1.47 -11.65 4.39
CA ALA A 104 -1.37 -10.80 5.57
C ALA A 104 -1.75 -9.33 5.28
N ALA A 105 -1.41 -8.81 4.11
CA ALA A 105 -1.83 -7.47 3.67
C ALA A 105 -3.36 -7.39 3.51
N ILE A 106 -3.98 -8.39 2.88
CA ILE A 106 -5.44 -8.50 2.73
C ILE A 106 -6.12 -8.50 4.11
N ALA A 107 -5.61 -9.31 5.03
CA ALA A 107 -6.20 -9.44 6.35
C ALA A 107 -6.18 -8.11 7.13
N ARG A 108 -5.16 -7.25 6.92
CA ARG A 108 -5.13 -5.91 7.52
C ARG A 108 -6.21 -5.00 6.92
N LEU A 109 -6.42 -5.07 5.62
CA LEU A 109 -7.43 -4.26 4.92
C LEU A 109 -8.87 -4.63 5.31
N LEU A 110 -9.16 -5.91 5.56
CA LEU A 110 -10.51 -6.35 5.94
C LEU A 110 -10.90 -6.03 7.40
N ARG A 111 -9.94 -5.63 8.23
CA ARG A 111 -10.17 -5.30 9.64
C ARG A 111 -10.39 -3.80 9.92
N SER A 112 -10.30 -2.96 8.89
CA SER A 112 -10.52 -1.50 8.96
C SER A 112 -11.92 -1.13 8.51
#